data_AF-A0AAW7D5Y9-F1
#
_entry.id   AF-A0AAW7D5Y9-F1
#
_cell.length_a   1.000
_cell.length_b   1.000
_cell.length_c   1.000
_cell.angle_alpha   90.00
_cell.angle_beta   90.00
_cell.angle_gamma   90.00
#
_symmetry.space_group_name_H-M   'P 1'
#
loop_
_entity.id
_entity.type
_entity.pdbx_description
1 polymer ?
#
loop_
_entity_poly.entity_id
_entity_poly.type
_entity_poly.pdbx_seq_one_letter_code
_entity_poly.pdbx_strand_id
1 'polypeptide(L)'
;MSTPFHENPLFLSEEQYEQLEKLAGAQFSLRRIAQFLDVNEDIFITLANTKGTRVYDCINRGRMAVEYSINNAMIEKAAKGDTSANFQFEKSKESRRVDEIRKHFFG
;
A
#
# COMPACT_ATOMS: atom_id res chain seq x y z
N MET A 1 -7.12 -1.37 -30.35
CA MET A 1 -6.91 -2.57 -29.53
C MET A 1 -7.26 -2.20 -28.10
N SER A 2 -8.45 -2.56 -27.64
CA SER A 2 -8.90 -2.28 -26.26
C SER A 2 -8.31 -3.35 -25.33
N THR A 3 -7.60 -2.92 -24.30
CA THR A 3 -7.17 -3.79 -23.20
C THR A 3 -8.39 -4.45 -22.56
N PRO A 4 -8.35 -5.75 -22.23
CA PRO A 4 -9.45 -6.38 -21.53
C PRO A 4 -9.51 -5.76 -20.15
N PHE A 5 -10.62 -5.09 -19.84
CA PHE A 5 -10.99 -4.81 -18.46
C PHE A 5 -10.92 -6.17 -17.74
N HIS A 6 -10.01 -6.33 -16.78
CA HIS A 6 -10.15 -7.41 -15.82
C HIS A 6 -11.46 -7.13 -15.09
N GLU A 7 -12.54 -7.74 -15.55
CA GLU A 7 -13.83 -7.75 -14.87
C GLU A 7 -13.53 -8.14 -13.43
N ASN A 8 -13.84 -7.26 -12.48
CA ASN A 8 -13.63 -7.57 -11.07
C ASN A 8 -14.75 -8.54 -10.65
N PRO A 9 -14.49 -9.84 -10.45
CA PRO A 9 -15.50 -10.79 -9.99
C PRO A 9 -16.04 -10.45 -8.60
N LEU A 10 -15.31 -9.64 -7.82
CA LEU A 10 -15.78 -9.06 -6.57
C LEU A 10 -16.44 -7.73 -6.92
N PHE A 11 -17.76 -7.72 -7.06
CA PHE A 11 -18.55 -6.52 -7.30
C PHE A 11 -18.54 -5.59 -6.07
N LEU A 12 -17.37 -5.06 -5.72
CA LEU A 12 -17.16 -4.14 -4.61
C LEU A 12 -17.82 -2.79 -4.92
N SER A 13 -18.53 -2.24 -3.95
CA SER A 13 -19.05 -0.86 -4.03
C SER A 13 -17.92 0.16 -3.87
N GLU A 14 -18.18 1.40 -4.28
CA GLU A 14 -17.25 2.52 -4.06
C GLU A 14 -16.88 2.67 -2.58
N GLU A 15 -17.86 2.53 -1.67
CA GLU A 15 -17.63 2.55 -0.23
C GLU A 15 -16.69 1.43 0.23
N GLN A 16 -16.85 0.21 -0.30
CA GLN A 16 -15.97 -0.90 0.02
C GLN A 16 -14.54 -0.68 -0.49
N TYR A 17 -14.35 0.02 -1.62
CA TYR A 17 -13.01 0.43 -2.06
C TYR A 17 -12.38 1.47 -1.13
N GLU A 18 -13.16 2.41 -0.59
CA GLU A 18 -12.66 3.34 0.41
C GLU A 18 -12.27 2.63 1.72
N GLN A 19 -13.09 1.67 2.15
CA GLN A 19 -12.80 0.84 3.33
C GLN A 19 -11.54 0.00 3.10
N LEU A 20 -11.40 -0.61 1.93
CA LEU A 20 -10.19 -1.34 1.50
C LEU A 20 -8.94 -0.47 1.65
N GLU A 21 -8.96 0.75 1.14
CA GLU A 21 -7.83 1.66 1.19
C GLU A 21 -7.44 1.99 2.65
N LYS A 22 -8.43 2.28 3.51
CA LYS A 22 -8.22 2.54 4.95
C LYS A 22 -7.63 1.33 5.67
N LEU A 23 -8.18 0.13 5.43
CA LEU A 23 -7.70 -1.12 6.05
C LEU A 23 -6.28 -1.48 5.58
N ALA A 24 -5.98 -1.26 4.31
CA ALA A 24 -4.64 -1.47 3.77
C ALA A 24 -3.62 -0.51 4.39
N GLY A 25 -3.99 0.77 4.56
CA GLY A 25 -3.17 1.76 5.27
C GLY A 25 -2.92 1.38 6.73
N ALA A 26 -3.91 0.81 7.41
CA ALA A 26 -3.78 0.27 8.76
C ALA A 26 -3.01 -1.06 8.84
N GLN A 27 -2.40 -1.51 7.73
CA GLN A 27 -1.59 -2.73 7.64
C GLN A 27 -2.33 -4.03 7.99
N PHE A 28 -3.64 -4.09 7.78
CA PHE A 28 -4.36 -5.36 7.87
C PHE A 28 -3.90 -6.33 6.76
N SER A 29 -3.88 -7.63 7.08
CA SER A 29 -3.57 -8.67 6.09
C SER A 29 -4.70 -8.81 5.07
N LEU A 30 -4.37 -9.22 3.84
CA LEU A 30 -5.36 -9.40 2.76
C LEU A 30 -6.52 -10.31 3.18
N ARG A 31 -6.21 -11.38 3.93
CA ARG A 31 -7.20 -12.30 4.50
C ARG A 31 -8.19 -11.60 5.43
N ARG A 32 -7.71 -10.76 6.34
CA ARG A 32 -8.58 -10.00 7.27
C ARG A 32 -9.42 -8.97 6.54
N ILE A 33 -8.87 -8.37 5.50
CA ILE A 33 -9.59 -7.41 4.67
C ILE A 33 -10.72 -8.11 3.89
N ALA A 34 -10.42 -9.26 3.27
CA ALA A 34 -11.43 -10.05 2.58
C ALA A 34 -12.57 -10.48 3.52
N GLN A 35 -12.21 -10.94 4.73
CA GLN A 35 -13.19 -11.27 5.77
C GLN A 35 -14.03 -10.08 6.20
N PHE A 36 -13.43 -8.89 6.36
CA PHE A 36 -14.14 -7.69 6.76
C PHE A 36 -15.12 -7.20 5.69
N LEU A 37 -14.71 -7.26 4.42
CA LEU A 37 -15.53 -6.85 3.28
C LEU A 37 -16.57 -7.90 2.86
N ASP A 38 -16.59 -9.06 3.54
CA ASP A 38 -17.44 -10.21 3.24
C ASP A 38 -17.36 -10.65 1.78
N VAL A 39 -16.13 -10.80 1.28
CA VAL A 39 -15.84 -11.23 -0.10
C VAL A 39 -15.10 -12.56 -0.14
N ASN A 40 -15.15 -13.23 -1.29
CA ASN A 40 -14.39 -14.45 -1.51
C ASN A 40 -12.87 -14.18 -1.36
N GLU A 41 -12.27 -14.84 -0.37
CA GLU A 41 -10.86 -14.63 0.01
C GLU A 41 -9.90 -14.93 -1.14
N ASP A 42 -10.06 -16.08 -1.80
CA ASP A 42 -9.13 -16.52 -2.84
C ASP A 42 -9.10 -15.55 -4.02
N ILE A 43 -10.29 -15.17 -4.49
CA ILE A 43 -10.44 -14.19 -5.57
C ILE A 43 -9.86 -12.83 -5.16
N PHE A 44 -10.14 -12.39 -3.92
CA PHE A 44 -9.64 -11.11 -3.42
C PHE A 44 -8.12 -11.09 -3.37
N ILE A 45 -7.51 -12.16 -2.87
CA ILE A 45 -6.04 -12.29 -2.82
C ILE A 45 -5.46 -12.32 -4.22
N THR A 46 -6.08 -13.01 -5.19
CA THR A 46 -5.63 -12.97 -6.59
C THR A 46 -5.63 -11.53 -7.11
N LEU A 47 -6.75 -10.83 -7.02
CA LEU A 47 -6.86 -9.45 -7.50
C LEU A 47 -5.88 -8.52 -6.77
N ALA A 48 -5.75 -8.64 -5.46
CA ALA A 48 -4.82 -7.88 -4.63
C ALA A 48 -3.35 -8.08 -5.00
N ASN A 49 -2.99 -9.16 -5.70
CA ASN A 49 -1.64 -9.42 -6.18
C ASN A 49 -1.47 -9.17 -7.69
N THR A 50 -2.57 -9.05 -8.44
CA THR A 50 -2.55 -8.75 -9.87
C THR A 50 -2.45 -7.24 -10.10
N LYS A 51 -1.31 -6.80 -10.63
CA LYS A 51 -1.07 -5.40 -11.00
C LYS A 51 -2.12 -4.91 -11.99
N GLY A 52 -2.57 -3.66 -11.80
CA GLY A 52 -3.57 -3.03 -12.67
C GLY A 52 -5.01 -3.43 -12.36
N THR A 53 -5.26 -4.28 -11.35
CA THR A 53 -6.61 -4.40 -10.81
C THR A 53 -6.89 -3.24 -9.88
N ARG A 54 -8.17 -2.84 -9.81
CA ARG A 54 -8.60 -1.78 -8.91
C ARG A 54 -8.33 -2.12 -7.43
N VAL A 55 -8.44 -3.39 -7.05
CA VAL A 55 -8.13 -3.87 -5.69
C VAL A 55 -6.65 -3.66 -5.38
N TYR A 56 -5.74 -4.05 -6.29
CA TYR A 56 -4.31 -3.83 -6.15
C TYR A 56 -3.98 -2.34 -5.98
N ASP A 57 -4.57 -1.49 -6.82
CA ASP A 57 -4.31 -0.05 -6.79
C ASP A 57 -4.78 0.61 -5.48
N CYS A 58 -5.97 0.27 -4.99
CA CYS A 58 -6.49 0.76 -3.70
C CYS A 58 -5.61 0.32 -2.52
N ILE A 59 -5.13 -0.93 -2.51
CA ILE A 59 -4.25 -1.43 -1.43
C ILE A 59 -2.94 -0.65 -1.40
N ASN A 60 -2.31 -0.46 -2.56
CA ASN A 60 -1.04 0.25 -2.63
C ASN A 60 -1.22 1.73 -2.27
N ARG A 61 -2.29 2.36 -2.76
CA ARG A 61 -2.59 3.75 -2.41
C ARG A 61 -2.74 3.95 -0.90
N GLY A 62 -3.51 3.09 -0.24
CA GLY A 62 -3.71 3.16 1.21
C GLY A 62 -2.41 3.02 2.01
N ARG A 63 -1.56 2.06 1.61
CA ARG A 63 -0.24 1.87 2.23
C ARG A 63 0.67 3.07 2.00
N MET A 64 0.73 3.58 0.78
CA MET A 64 1.55 4.75 0.42
C MET A 64 1.09 6.02 1.15
N ALA A 65 -0.22 6.23 1.31
CA ALA A 65 -0.76 7.38 2.02
C ALA A 65 -0.32 7.41 3.50
N VAL A 66 -0.36 6.26 4.18
CA VAL A 66 0.09 6.15 5.57
C VAL A 66 1.60 6.30 5.66
N GLU A 67 2.36 5.66 4.77
CA GLU A 67 3.82 5.83 4.71
C GLU A 67 4.21 7.30 4.51
N TYR A 68 3.55 8.00 3.58
CA TYR A 68 3.73 9.43 3.36
C TYR A 68 3.44 10.24 4.62
N SER A 69 2.31 9.99 5.29
CA SER A 69 1.94 10.68 6.54
C SER A 69 2.98 10.47 7.65
N ILE A 70 3.50 9.24 7.80
CA ILE A 70 4.53 8.93 8.80
C ILE A 70 5.83 9.67 8.46
N ASN A 71 6.26 9.64 7.20
CA ASN A 71 7.49 10.31 6.78
C ASN A 71 7.39 11.83 6.96
N ASN A 72 6.26 12.44 6.60
CA ASN A 72 6.04 13.87 6.83
C ASN A 72 6.13 14.22 8.31
N ALA A 73 5.49 13.43 9.19
CA ALA A 73 5.59 13.64 10.63
C ALA A 73 7.03 13.50 11.16
N MET A 74 7.83 12.59 10.59
CA MET A 74 9.26 12.48 10.90
C MET A 74 10.04 13.70 10.43
N ILE A 75 9.80 14.19 9.20
CA ILE A 75 10.44 15.39 8.65
C ILE A 75 10.13 16.61 9.51
N GLU A 76 8.88 16.79 9.94
CA GLU A 76 8.49 17.89 10.80
C GLU A 76 9.18 17.85 12.18
N LYS A 77 9.32 16.65 12.77
CA LYS A 77 10.04 16.46 14.04
C LYS A 77 11.54 16.71 13.88
N ALA A 78 12.12 16.18 12.80
CA ALA A 78 13.50 16.43 12.40
C ALA A 78 13.80 17.93 12.24
N ALA A 79 12.92 18.66 11.54
CA ALA A 79 13.03 20.11 11.36
C ALA A 79 12.96 20.89 12.68
N LYS A 80 12.25 20.34 13.68
CA LYS A 80 12.18 20.91 15.05
C LYS A 80 13.35 20.50 15.95
N GLY A 81 14.34 19.75 15.44
CA GLY A 81 15.55 19.39 16.17
C GLY A 81 15.49 18.04 16.91
N ASP A 82 14.52 17.17 16.62
CA ASP A 82 14.50 15.82 17.18
C ASP A 82 15.56 14.92 16.49
N THR A 83 16.67 14.69 17.21
CA THR A 83 17.82 13.91 16.71
C THR A 83 17.49 12.44 16.47
N SER A 84 16.50 11.88 17.18
CA SER A 84 16.06 10.50 16.97
C SER A 84 15.25 10.36 15.69
N ALA A 85 14.41 11.35 15.38
CA ALA A 85 13.66 11.40 14.12
C ALA A 85 14.59 11.55 12.90
N ASN A 86 15.65 12.37 13.02
CA ASN A 86 16.67 12.49 11.97
C ASN A 86 17.34 11.16 11.65
N PHE A 87 17.73 10.39 12.67
CA PHE A 87 18.37 9.09 12.47
C PHE A 87 17.44 8.07 11.80
N GLN A 88 16.17 8.03 12.21
CA GLN A 88 15.18 7.14 11.59
C GLN A 88 14.89 7.52 10.14
N PHE A 89 14.82 8.82 9.84
CA PHE A 89 14.63 9.31 8.48
C PHE A 89 15.77 8.93 7.54
N GLU A 90 17.02 9.17 7.95
CA GLU A 90 18.20 8.79 7.15
C GLU A 90 18.28 7.27 6.94
N LYS A 91 17.95 6.47 7.96
CA LYS A 91 17.88 5.01 7.83
C LYS A 91 16.82 4.56 6.83
N SER A 92 15.64 5.19 6.84
CA SER A 92 14.56 4.88 5.90
C SER A 92 14.97 5.22 4.46
N LYS A 93 15.59 6.39 4.25
CA LYS A 93 16.11 6.83 2.96
C LYS A 93 17.18 5.87 2.41
N GLU A 94 18.12 5.44 3.24
CA GLU A 94 19.16 4.49 2.82
C GLU A 94 18.58 3.11 2.51
N SER A 95 17.60 2.64 3.29
CA SER A 95 16.92 1.36 2.99
C SER A 95 16.23 1.39 1.63
N ARG A 96 15.53 2.48 1.29
CA ARG A 96 14.90 2.63 -0.04
C ARG A 96 15.94 2.64 -1.16
N ARG A 97 17.05 3.35 -0.97
CA ARG A 97 18.16 3.39 -1.94
C ARG A 97 18.73 1.99 -2.20
N VAL A 98 18.94 1.20 -1.15
CA VAL A 98 19.42 -0.19 -1.28
C VAL A 98 18.41 -1.08 -2.00
N ASP A 99 17.12 -0.94 -1.70
CA ASP A 99 16.06 -1.72 -2.36
C ASP A 99 15.89 -1.35 -3.84
N GLU A 100 16.06 -0.08 -4.20
CA GLU A 100 16.10 0.38 -5.59
C GLU A 100 17.29 -0.21 -6.36
N ILE A 101 18.49 -0.20 -5.77
CA ILE A 101 19.68 -0.83 -6.35
C ILE A 101 19.45 -2.34 -6.52
N ARG A 102 18.91 -3.02 -5.52
CA ARG A 102 18.60 -4.46 -5.61
C ARG A 102 17.63 -4.76 -6.75
N LYS A 103 16.57 -3.96 -6.90
CA LYS A 103 15.62 -4.12 -8.01
C LYS A 103 16.25 -3.85 -9.38
N HIS A 104 17.26 -3.00 -9.46
CA HIS A 104 17.94 -2.69 -10.72
C HIS A 104 18.93 -3.79 -11.17
N PHE A 105 19.57 -4.48 -10.22
CA PHE A 105 20.57 -5.52 -10.52
C PHE A 105 20.04 -6.96 -10.44
N PHE A 106 18.98 -7.20 -9.68
CA PHE A 106 18.45 -8.55 -9.38
C PHE A 106 16.94 -8.69 -9.64
N GLY A 107 16.29 -7.66 -10.18
CA GLY A 107 14.90 -7.70 -10.64
C GLY A 107 14.81 -7.89 -12.15
#